data_AF-A0A4S5ABA7-F1
#
_entry.id   AF-A0A4S5ABA7-F1
#
_cell.length_a   1.000
_cell.length_b   1.000
_cell.length_c   1.000
_cell.angle_alpha   90.00
_cell.angle_beta   90.00
_cell.angle_gamma   90.00
#
_symmetry.space_group_name_H-M   'P 1'
#
loop_
_entity.id
_entity.type
_entity.pdbx_description
1 polymer ?
#
loop_
_entity_poly.entity_id
_entity_poly.type
_entity_poly.pdbx_seq_one_letter_code
_entity_poly.pdbx_strand_id
1 'polypeptide(L)'
;MEKRSKRKIGVRAAVVAGVAAAMIIGAGGGAVSAALITSAKIKDNTIQSRDIRNGTIKAVDVAPDSIPGGDLRNGTVTGADVANGSISSADLGPNARTYWVAGRADGTLDRSSGAGISVAKVNTGRYDVTLPAGVDVGDCGIFAARGRAANFNGTVGFVSASPNYLNLPNRVWVETWNSGAAHTDADFYLLVDC
;
A
#
# COMPACT_ATOMS: atom_id res chain seq x y z
N MET A 1 -49.14 40.98 86.39
CA MET A 1 -48.86 40.25 85.14
C MET A 1 -48.71 38.79 85.53
N GLU A 2 -49.83 38.07 85.52
CA GLU A 2 -50.18 37.11 84.46
C GLU A 2 -49.54 35.74 84.77
N LYS A 3 -50.21 34.97 85.63
CA LYS A 3 -51.15 33.86 85.31
C LYS A 3 -50.45 32.63 84.73
N ARG A 4 -50.61 31.53 85.48
CA ARG A 4 -51.00 30.19 85.00
C ARG A 4 -49.95 29.45 84.14
N SER A 5 -49.77 28.14 84.17
CA SER A 5 -50.49 27.05 84.81
C SER A 5 -49.55 25.84 84.76
N LYS A 6 -49.56 25.04 85.83
CA LYS A 6 -49.11 23.65 85.80
C LYS A 6 -49.88 22.88 84.70
N ARG A 7 -49.23 21.94 84.02
CA ARG A 7 -49.85 20.67 83.57
C ARG A 7 -48.79 19.62 83.27
N LYS A 8 -48.67 18.64 84.16
CA LYS A 8 -48.02 17.35 83.90
C LYS A 8 -48.95 16.56 82.98
N ILE A 9 -48.48 16.09 81.82
CA ILE A 9 -49.12 15.03 81.04
C ILE A 9 -47.99 14.18 80.45
N GLY A 10 -47.81 12.97 80.99
CA GLY A 10 -47.10 11.92 80.28
C GLY A 10 -48.09 11.16 79.42
N VAL A 11 -47.76 10.87 78.17
CA VAL A 11 -48.32 9.74 77.42
C VAL A 11 -47.25 9.26 76.43
N ARG A 12 -47.15 7.94 76.37
CA ARG A 12 -46.27 7.10 75.57
C ARG A 12 -46.48 7.31 74.05
N ALA A 13 -45.39 7.37 73.30
CA ALA A 13 -45.31 6.99 71.88
C ALA A 13 -43.87 6.46 71.66
N ALA A 14 -43.66 5.14 71.52
CA ALA A 14 -43.71 4.42 70.25
C ALA A 14 -42.60 4.98 69.32
N VAL A 15 -41.51 4.29 68.96
CA VAL A 15 -41.39 2.95 68.36
C VAL A 15 -39.89 2.64 68.12
N VAL A 16 -39.53 1.37 68.35
CA VAL A 16 -38.35 0.60 67.84
C VAL A 16 -36.98 0.78 68.50
N ALA A 17 -36.66 -0.24 69.30
CA ALA A 17 -35.32 -0.71 69.66
C ALA A 17 -34.77 -1.67 68.59
N GLY A 18 -33.44 -1.78 68.41
CA GLY A 18 -32.87 -2.83 67.57
C GLY A 18 -31.37 -2.77 67.18
N VAL A 19 -30.46 -2.76 68.17
CA VAL A 19 -29.25 -3.61 68.25
C VAL A 19 -28.19 -3.64 67.09
N ALA A 20 -27.05 -3.02 67.38
CA ALA A 20 -25.65 -3.50 67.34
C ALA A 20 -24.80 -3.69 66.05
N ALA A 21 -23.52 -3.32 66.25
CA ALA A 21 -22.29 -4.01 65.84
C ALA A 21 -21.61 -3.64 64.50
N ALA A 22 -20.49 -2.92 64.65
CA ALA A 22 -19.20 -3.13 63.99
C ALA A 22 -19.15 -3.25 62.46
N MET A 23 -18.73 -2.17 61.79
CA MET A 23 -17.79 -2.30 60.67
C MET A 23 -16.42 -1.81 61.10
N ILE A 24 -15.61 -2.79 61.52
CA ILE A 24 -14.17 -2.70 61.69
C ILE A 24 -13.54 -2.60 60.29
N ILE A 25 -12.69 -1.58 60.12
CA ILE A 25 -11.49 -1.53 59.27
C ILE A 25 -11.55 -2.40 58.02
N GLY A 26 -11.95 -1.79 56.91
CA GLY A 26 -11.42 -2.11 55.59
C GLY A 26 -10.52 -0.98 55.15
N ALA A 27 -9.28 -0.96 55.65
CA ALA A 27 -8.16 -0.31 54.96
C ALA A 27 -7.96 -1.03 53.62
N GLY A 28 -8.87 -0.79 52.69
CA GLY A 28 -8.87 -1.23 51.30
C GLY A 28 -9.09 -0.06 50.36
N GLY A 29 -9.06 1.17 50.88
CA GLY A 29 -8.52 2.31 50.17
C GLY A 29 -7.04 2.06 49.92
N GLY A 30 -6.72 1.04 49.11
CA GLY A 30 -5.62 1.18 48.20
C GLY A 30 -5.96 2.41 47.40
N ALA A 31 -5.48 3.56 47.88
CA ALA A 31 -5.07 4.60 46.97
C ALA A 31 -4.27 3.84 45.92
N VAL A 32 -4.88 3.59 44.76
CA VAL A 32 -4.12 3.35 43.53
C VAL A 32 -3.18 4.53 43.51
N SER A 33 -1.97 4.26 43.94
CA SER A 33 -1.03 5.22 44.48
C SER A 33 -0.41 5.95 43.32
N ALA A 34 -1.20 6.67 42.51
CA ALA A 34 -0.82 7.02 41.15
C ALA A 34 -0.04 5.86 40.49
N ALA A 35 -0.47 4.62 40.77
CA ALA A 35 0.36 3.45 40.52
C ALA A 35 0.42 3.34 39.01
N LEU A 36 1.54 3.78 38.42
CA LEU A 36 1.70 3.80 36.97
C LEU A 36 1.27 2.42 36.44
N ILE A 37 0.25 2.44 35.60
CA ILE A 37 -0.14 1.27 34.83
C ILE A 37 0.92 1.16 33.73
N THR A 38 1.91 0.32 33.97
CA THR A 38 2.94 -0.04 33.00
C THR A 38 2.40 -1.14 32.08
N SER A 39 3.03 -1.34 30.91
CA SER A 39 2.65 -2.43 29.99
C SER A 39 2.62 -3.81 30.66
N ALA A 40 3.52 -4.08 31.63
CA ALA A 40 3.55 -5.33 32.39
C ALA A 40 2.29 -5.62 33.24
N LYS A 41 1.44 -4.62 33.48
CA LYS A 41 0.17 -4.75 34.21
C LYS A 41 -1.04 -4.87 33.28
N ILE A 42 -0.83 -4.76 31.97
CA ILE A 42 -1.85 -4.92 30.95
C ILE A 42 -1.71 -6.32 30.40
N LYS A 43 -2.81 -7.08 30.40
CA LYS A 43 -2.83 -8.41 29.81
C LYS A 43 -2.91 -8.27 28.29
N ASP A 44 -2.16 -9.10 27.57
CA ASP A 44 -2.18 -9.09 26.11
C ASP A 44 -3.59 -9.33 25.56
N ASN A 45 -3.90 -8.65 24.45
CA ASN A 45 -5.18 -8.75 23.73
C ASN A 45 -6.42 -8.31 24.53
N THR A 46 -6.29 -7.58 25.64
CA THR A 46 -7.46 -7.11 26.41
C THR A 46 -7.91 -5.69 26.09
N ILE A 47 -7.08 -4.87 25.45
CA ILE A 47 -7.45 -3.50 25.05
C ILE A 47 -8.28 -3.56 23.77
N GLN A 48 -9.48 -3.01 23.80
CA GLN A 48 -10.41 -2.94 22.67
C GLN A 48 -10.48 -1.51 22.11
N SER A 49 -11.04 -1.34 20.91
CA SER A 49 -11.22 -0.01 20.30
C SER A 49 -12.04 0.94 21.18
N ARG A 50 -12.98 0.43 22.00
CA ARG A 50 -13.78 1.24 22.94
C ARG A 50 -12.94 1.88 24.04
N ASP A 51 -11.78 1.32 24.34
CA ASP A 51 -10.87 1.78 25.39
C ASP A 51 -9.93 2.88 24.88
N ILE A 52 -9.85 3.07 23.55
CA ILE A 52 -8.97 4.03 22.89
C ILE A 52 -9.79 5.22 22.41
N ARG A 53 -9.41 6.42 22.84
CA ARG A 53 -10.04 7.65 22.33
C ARG A 53 -9.61 7.90 20.88
N ASN A 54 -10.58 8.19 20.02
CA ASN A 54 -10.31 8.52 18.61
C ASN A 54 -9.28 9.64 18.44
N GLY A 55 -8.36 9.47 17.48
CA GLY A 55 -7.35 10.46 17.12
C GLY A 55 -6.20 10.61 18.13
N THR A 56 -6.06 9.70 19.10
CA THR A 56 -4.99 9.78 20.11
C THR A 56 -3.73 8.98 19.79
N ILE A 57 -3.83 7.95 18.93
CA ILE A 57 -2.69 7.18 18.46
C ILE A 57 -1.92 7.99 17.41
N LYS A 58 -0.62 8.19 17.63
CA LYS A 58 0.30 8.92 16.76
C LYS A 58 1.29 7.97 16.11
N ALA A 59 2.03 8.45 15.11
CA ALA A 59 3.08 7.67 14.46
C ALA A 59 4.15 7.14 15.44
N VAL A 60 4.48 7.89 16.49
CA VAL A 60 5.45 7.46 17.51
C VAL A 60 4.97 6.28 18.36
N ASP A 61 3.65 6.04 18.40
CA ASP A 61 3.05 4.94 19.17
C ASP A 61 3.01 3.63 18.37
N VAL A 62 3.35 3.66 17.07
CA VAL A 62 3.32 2.52 16.15
C VAL A 62 4.74 2.21 15.72
N ALA A 63 5.17 0.95 15.90
CA ALA A 63 6.49 0.53 15.46
C ALA A 63 6.56 0.56 13.91
N PRO A 64 7.71 0.92 13.31
CA PRO A 64 7.90 0.80 11.87
C PRO A 64 7.61 -0.61 11.37
N ASP A 65 7.00 -0.71 10.19
CA ASP A 65 6.67 -1.97 9.50
C ASP A 65 5.78 -2.95 10.28
N SER A 66 5.15 -2.50 11.39
CA SER A 66 4.35 -3.37 12.26
C SER A 66 2.90 -3.55 11.83
N ILE A 67 2.43 -2.79 10.83
CA ILE A 67 1.05 -2.85 10.34
C ILE A 67 1.05 -3.60 8.99
N PRO A 68 0.68 -4.89 8.96
CA PRO A 68 0.57 -5.63 7.71
C PRO A 68 -0.60 -5.09 6.88
N GLY A 69 -0.50 -5.21 5.55
CA GLY A 69 -1.53 -4.72 4.64
C GLY A 69 -2.94 -5.30 4.88
N GLY A 70 -3.04 -6.51 5.46
CA GLY A 70 -4.32 -7.13 5.81
C GLY A 70 -5.08 -6.43 6.94
N ASP A 71 -4.39 -5.64 7.76
CA ASP A 71 -4.99 -4.85 8.84
C ASP A 71 -5.47 -3.48 8.35
N LEU A 72 -5.12 -3.09 7.12
CA LEU A 72 -5.60 -1.89 6.48
C LEU A 72 -6.93 -2.17 5.77
N ARG A 73 -7.94 -1.35 6.05
CA ARG A 73 -9.22 -1.46 5.36
C ARG A 73 -9.08 -1.01 3.91
N ASN A 74 -9.53 -1.83 2.96
CA ASN A 74 -9.53 -1.50 1.54
C ASN A 74 -10.21 -0.15 1.25
N GLY A 75 -9.57 0.65 0.40
CA GLY A 75 -10.04 1.98 -0.01
C GLY A 75 -9.84 3.09 1.02
N THR A 76 -9.17 2.84 2.14
CA THR A 76 -8.88 3.88 3.14
C THR A 76 -7.54 4.58 2.93
N VAL A 77 -6.57 3.93 2.29
CA VAL A 77 -5.32 4.57 1.87
C VAL A 77 -5.56 5.27 0.55
N THR A 78 -5.37 6.58 0.55
CA THR A 78 -5.56 7.46 -0.61
C THR A 78 -4.22 8.09 -1.01
N GLY A 79 -4.21 8.83 -2.14
CA GLY A 79 -3.02 9.57 -2.55
C GLY A 79 -2.56 10.64 -1.54
N ALA A 80 -3.43 11.11 -0.64
CA ALA A 80 -3.07 12.05 0.41
C ALA A 80 -2.26 11.39 1.55
N ASP A 81 -2.38 10.07 1.72
CA ASP A 81 -1.68 9.30 2.74
C ASP A 81 -0.28 8.85 2.26
N VAL A 82 0.00 9.00 0.96
CA VAL A 82 1.26 8.61 0.33
C VAL A 82 2.09 9.85 0.03
N ALA A 83 3.34 9.86 0.51
CA ALA A 83 4.25 10.96 0.23
C ALA A 83 4.60 11.02 -1.27
N ASN A 84 4.57 12.23 -1.85
CA ASN A 84 4.89 12.41 -3.27
C ASN A 84 6.31 11.91 -3.57
N GLY A 85 6.43 11.04 -4.59
CA GLY A 85 7.69 10.45 -5.01
C GLY A 85 8.21 9.32 -4.11
N SER A 86 7.47 8.90 -3.08
CA SER A 86 7.87 7.75 -2.25
C SER A 86 7.64 6.40 -2.92
N ILE A 87 6.76 6.36 -3.93
CA ILE A 87 6.49 5.17 -4.74
C ILE A 87 7.37 5.22 -5.98
N SER A 88 8.27 4.26 -6.07
CA SER A 88 9.13 4.02 -7.22
C SER A 88 8.53 2.94 -8.13
N SER A 89 9.13 2.74 -9.30
CA SER A 89 8.73 1.61 -10.15
C SER A 89 8.89 0.28 -9.42
N ALA A 90 9.87 0.12 -8.52
CA ALA A 90 10.09 -1.12 -7.79
C ALA A 90 8.91 -1.53 -6.89
N ASP A 91 8.11 -0.56 -6.43
CA ASP A 91 6.95 -0.77 -5.56
C ASP A 91 5.69 -1.20 -6.35
N LEU A 92 5.69 -1.02 -7.67
CA LEU A 92 4.57 -1.37 -8.54
C LEU A 92 4.70 -2.83 -9.02
N GLY A 93 3.57 -3.51 -9.21
CA GLY A 93 3.57 -4.82 -9.87
C GLY A 93 4.11 -4.74 -11.32
N PRO A 94 4.64 -5.82 -11.91
CA PRO A 94 5.18 -5.80 -13.27
C PRO A 94 4.19 -5.31 -14.33
N ASN A 95 2.89 -5.55 -14.13
CA ASN A 95 1.81 -5.18 -15.05
C ASN A 95 1.10 -3.87 -14.67
N ALA A 96 1.82 -2.96 -14.01
CA ALA A 96 1.36 -1.61 -13.68
C ALA A 96 2.50 -0.60 -13.89
N ARG A 97 3.32 -0.85 -14.92
CA ARG A 97 4.55 -0.14 -15.24
C ARG A 97 4.64 0.05 -16.75
N THR A 98 5.20 1.18 -17.16
CA THR A 98 5.64 1.40 -18.54
C THR A 98 7.06 0.84 -18.75
N TYR A 99 7.24 0.03 -19.77
CA TYR A 99 8.53 -0.44 -20.28
C TYR A 99 8.87 0.25 -21.59
N TRP A 100 10.14 0.59 -21.79
CA TRP A 100 10.62 1.09 -23.07
C TRP A 100 11.93 0.40 -23.46
N VAL A 101 12.11 0.20 -24.76
CA VAL A 101 13.24 -0.52 -25.36
C VAL A 101 13.71 0.25 -26.59
N ALA A 102 15.02 0.42 -26.69
CA ALA A 102 15.70 0.91 -27.89
C ALA A 102 16.50 -0.26 -28.47
N GLY A 103 16.01 -0.88 -29.53
CA GLY A 103 16.68 -1.98 -30.24
C GLY A 103 17.49 -1.46 -31.42
N ARG A 104 18.66 -2.05 -31.66
CA ARG A 104 19.49 -1.75 -32.82
C ARG A 104 19.24 -2.70 -33.98
N ALA A 105 19.53 -2.24 -35.20
CA ALA A 105 19.45 -3.02 -36.43
C ALA A 105 20.30 -4.31 -36.41
N ASP A 106 21.38 -4.32 -35.62
CA ASP A 106 22.23 -5.50 -35.42
C ASP A 106 21.64 -6.55 -34.47
N GLY A 107 20.49 -6.27 -33.85
CA GLY A 107 19.85 -7.15 -32.88
C GLY A 107 20.29 -6.95 -31.44
N THR A 108 21.11 -5.93 -31.14
CA THR A 108 21.53 -5.61 -29.78
C THR A 108 20.58 -4.62 -29.10
N LEU A 109 20.56 -4.65 -27.77
CA LEU A 109 19.89 -3.64 -26.96
C LEU A 109 20.77 -2.38 -26.87
N ASP A 110 20.22 -1.21 -27.23
CA ASP A 110 20.86 0.09 -27.00
C ASP A 110 20.62 0.58 -25.57
N ARG A 111 19.34 0.72 -25.19
CA ARG A 111 18.89 1.22 -23.90
C ARG A 111 17.51 0.67 -23.55
N SER A 112 17.18 0.60 -22.26
CA SER A 112 15.86 0.16 -21.79
C SER A 112 15.45 0.83 -20.48
N SER A 113 14.17 0.65 -20.11
CA SER A 113 13.60 1.14 -18.85
C SER A 113 14.07 0.41 -17.59
N GLY A 114 14.70 -0.76 -17.71
CA GLY A 114 15.08 -1.57 -16.56
C GLY A 114 15.86 -2.84 -16.92
N ALA A 115 16.33 -3.52 -15.86
CA ALA A 115 17.02 -4.80 -15.95
C ALA A 115 16.06 -5.92 -16.40
N GLY A 116 16.61 -6.98 -17.00
CA GLY A 116 15.83 -8.15 -17.47
C GLY A 116 15.17 -7.97 -18.84
N ILE A 117 15.43 -6.85 -19.53
CA ILE A 117 15.01 -6.62 -20.91
C ILE A 117 16.12 -7.07 -21.86
N SER A 118 15.76 -7.77 -22.93
CA SER A 118 16.71 -8.13 -24.00
C SER A 118 16.08 -8.00 -25.38
N VAL A 119 16.93 -7.76 -26.38
CA VAL A 119 16.58 -7.80 -27.80
C VAL A 119 17.42 -8.90 -28.45
N ALA A 120 16.79 -9.70 -29.30
CA ALA A 120 17.47 -10.69 -30.12
C ALA A 120 16.95 -10.59 -31.55
N LYS A 121 17.85 -10.45 -32.52
CA LYS A 121 17.48 -10.54 -33.93
C LYS A 121 17.25 -11.99 -34.32
N VAL A 122 16.09 -12.27 -34.91
CA VAL A 122 15.68 -13.61 -35.35
C VAL A 122 15.89 -13.78 -36.85
N ASN A 123 15.62 -12.73 -37.64
CA ASN A 123 15.90 -12.69 -39.07
C ASN A 123 16.05 -11.22 -39.51
N THR A 124 16.33 -10.97 -40.79
CA THR A 124 16.33 -9.61 -41.34
C THR A 124 15.02 -8.91 -41.02
N GLY A 125 15.10 -7.74 -40.39
CA GLY A 125 13.97 -6.91 -39.98
C GLY A 125 13.01 -7.58 -39.01
N ARG A 126 13.46 -8.54 -38.21
CA ARG A 126 12.64 -9.31 -37.26
C ARG A 126 13.38 -9.54 -35.96
N TYR A 127 12.77 -9.14 -34.85
CA TYR A 127 13.37 -9.12 -33.53
C TYR A 127 12.41 -9.68 -32.49
N ASP A 128 12.97 -10.40 -31.54
CA ASP A 128 12.33 -10.80 -30.30
C ASP A 128 12.78 -9.83 -29.21
N VAL A 129 11.81 -9.15 -28.60
CA VAL A 129 12.03 -8.32 -27.41
C VAL A 129 11.45 -9.06 -26.21
N THR A 130 12.30 -9.42 -25.26
CA THR A 130 11.90 -10.06 -24.01
C THR A 130 11.89 -9.04 -22.88
N LEU A 131 10.80 -8.95 -22.15
CA LEU A 131 10.61 -8.13 -20.95
C LEU A 131 10.90 -8.94 -19.67
N PRO A 132 11.03 -8.27 -18.51
CA PRO A 132 11.31 -8.95 -17.24
C PRO A 132 10.27 -10.00 -16.89
N ALA A 133 10.66 -10.98 -16.06
CA ALA A 133 9.75 -12.01 -15.60
C ALA A 133 8.55 -11.42 -14.84
N GLY A 134 7.37 -12.00 -15.04
CA GLY A 134 6.12 -11.56 -14.43
C GLY A 134 5.38 -10.47 -15.22
N VAL A 135 5.98 -9.92 -16.28
CA VAL A 135 5.27 -9.06 -17.24
C VAL A 135 4.43 -9.92 -18.18
N ASP A 136 3.16 -9.55 -18.34
CA ASP A 136 2.24 -10.10 -19.31
C ASP A 136 1.81 -8.99 -20.29
N VAL A 137 2.38 -9.02 -21.49
CA VAL A 137 2.12 -8.03 -22.54
C VAL A 137 0.78 -8.23 -23.24
N GLY A 138 0.02 -9.30 -22.91
CA GLY A 138 -1.28 -9.58 -23.51
C GLY A 138 -2.33 -8.51 -23.22
N ASP A 139 -2.24 -7.87 -22.05
CA ASP A 139 -3.17 -6.82 -21.60
C ASP A 139 -2.57 -5.40 -21.70
N CYS A 140 -1.38 -5.25 -22.29
CA CYS A 140 -0.66 -3.98 -22.33
C CYS A 140 -0.83 -3.24 -23.67
N GLY A 141 -0.74 -1.91 -23.62
CA GLY A 141 -0.64 -1.06 -24.81
C GLY A 141 0.76 -1.13 -25.41
N ILE A 142 0.87 -1.51 -26.69
CA ILE A 142 2.16 -1.64 -27.39
C ILE A 142 2.28 -0.60 -28.50
N PHE A 143 3.36 0.18 -28.45
CA PHE A 143 3.69 1.18 -29.45
C PHE A 143 5.11 0.95 -29.96
N ALA A 144 5.29 0.95 -31.27
CA ALA A 144 6.61 0.86 -31.89
C ALA A 144 6.84 1.99 -32.87
N ALA A 145 8.07 2.50 -32.91
CA ALA A 145 8.50 3.52 -33.86
C ALA A 145 9.86 3.15 -34.46
N ARG A 146 10.07 3.46 -35.75
CA ARG A 146 11.38 3.30 -36.38
C ARG A 146 12.30 4.48 -36.03
N GLY A 147 13.57 4.18 -35.82
CA GLY A 147 14.63 5.17 -35.73
C GLY A 147 15.48 5.06 -34.46
N ARG A 148 16.40 6.01 -34.34
CA ARG A 148 17.32 6.17 -33.21
C ARG A 148 17.18 7.58 -32.63
N ALA A 149 17.12 7.69 -31.32
CA ALA A 149 16.85 8.90 -30.53
C ALA A 149 17.91 9.99 -30.74
N ALA A 150 19.06 9.65 -31.31
CA ALA A 150 20.11 10.62 -31.59
C ALA A 150 20.06 11.16 -33.04
N ASN A 151 19.55 10.41 -34.02
CA ASN A 151 19.59 10.80 -35.44
C ASN A 151 18.53 10.05 -36.26
N PHE A 152 17.59 10.76 -36.88
CA PHE A 152 16.78 10.20 -37.95
C PHE A 152 17.64 10.10 -39.21
N ASN A 153 18.17 8.93 -39.54
CA ASN A 153 19.06 8.74 -40.70
C ASN A 153 18.31 8.66 -42.05
N GLY A 154 17.22 9.43 -42.20
CA GLY A 154 16.44 9.54 -43.45
C GLY A 154 15.81 8.26 -44.00
N THR A 155 16.01 7.10 -43.36
CA THR A 155 15.57 5.80 -43.89
C THR A 155 14.10 5.59 -43.54
N VAL A 156 13.21 5.88 -44.48
CA VAL A 156 11.77 5.68 -44.35
C VAL A 156 11.38 4.20 -44.33
N GLY A 157 10.26 3.90 -43.69
CA GLY A 157 9.65 2.57 -43.66
C GLY A 157 8.74 2.36 -42.46
N PHE A 158 8.40 1.11 -42.18
CA PHE A 158 7.34 0.75 -41.24
C PHE A 158 7.89 -0.13 -40.11
N VAL A 159 7.21 -0.12 -38.97
CA VAL A 159 7.44 -1.04 -37.86
C VAL A 159 6.11 -1.57 -37.35
N SER A 160 6.10 -2.82 -36.91
CA SER A 160 4.99 -3.41 -36.15
C SER A 160 5.55 -4.07 -34.90
N ALA A 161 4.69 -4.22 -33.91
CA ALA A 161 4.97 -4.97 -32.72
C ALA A 161 3.73 -5.78 -32.32
N SER A 162 3.93 -7.06 -32.02
CA SER A 162 2.86 -7.98 -31.64
C SER A 162 3.19 -8.66 -30.30
N PRO A 163 2.24 -8.74 -29.35
CA PRO A 163 2.47 -9.39 -28.07
C PRO A 163 2.60 -10.91 -28.19
N ASN A 164 3.00 -11.54 -27.09
CA ASN A 164 2.93 -12.98 -26.86
C ASN A 164 3.69 -13.82 -27.90
N TYR A 165 4.87 -13.34 -28.33
CA TYR A 165 5.71 -14.07 -29.27
C TYR A 165 6.04 -15.47 -28.71
N LEU A 166 5.87 -16.51 -29.54
CA LEU A 166 6.01 -17.93 -29.15
C LEU A 166 5.08 -18.36 -28.00
N ASN A 167 3.94 -17.68 -27.80
CA ASN A 167 3.02 -17.89 -26.68
C ASN A 167 3.67 -17.63 -25.31
N LEU A 168 4.67 -16.74 -25.25
CA LEU A 168 5.32 -16.33 -24.01
C LEU A 168 4.82 -14.93 -23.60
N PRO A 169 4.26 -14.77 -22.40
CA PRO A 169 3.56 -13.55 -21.99
C PRO A 169 4.48 -12.34 -21.86
N ASN A 170 5.80 -12.54 -21.73
CA ASN A 170 6.75 -11.44 -21.58
C ASN A 170 7.52 -11.13 -22.88
N ARG A 171 7.03 -11.56 -24.05
CA ARG A 171 7.72 -11.35 -25.33
C ARG A 171 6.91 -10.55 -26.34
N VAL A 172 7.60 -9.67 -27.04
CA VAL A 172 7.05 -8.86 -28.13
C VAL A 172 7.82 -9.15 -29.39
N TRP A 173 7.09 -9.53 -30.44
CA TRP A 173 7.61 -9.71 -31.78
C TRP A 173 7.65 -8.36 -32.49
N VAL A 174 8.83 -7.88 -32.86
CA VAL A 174 9.01 -6.61 -33.57
C VAL A 174 9.47 -6.87 -34.98
N GLU A 175 8.85 -6.22 -35.95
CA GLU A 175 9.22 -6.31 -37.36
C GLU A 175 9.43 -4.93 -37.95
N THR A 176 10.44 -4.81 -38.80
CA THR A 176 10.79 -3.57 -39.50
C THR A 176 10.85 -3.79 -41.01
N TRP A 177 10.29 -2.84 -41.75
CA TRP A 177 10.25 -2.83 -43.20
C TRP A 177 10.77 -1.52 -43.78
N ASN A 178 11.25 -1.59 -45.01
CA ASN A 178 11.50 -0.40 -45.83
C ASN A 178 10.20 0.15 -46.43
N SER A 179 10.28 1.26 -47.16
CA SER A 179 9.12 1.86 -47.85
C SER A 179 8.54 0.97 -48.96
N GLY A 180 9.28 -0.01 -49.45
CA GLY A 180 8.83 -1.01 -50.42
C GLY A 180 8.24 -2.28 -49.79
N ALA A 181 7.92 -2.27 -48.49
CA ALA A 181 7.37 -3.40 -47.74
C ALA A 181 8.26 -4.66 -47.69
N ALA A 182 9.55 -4.55 -47.99
CA ALA A 182 10.51 -5.62 -47.73
C ALA A 182 11.07 -5.50 -46.32
N HIS A 183 11.23 -6.65 -45.63
CA HIS A 183 11.88 -6.68 -44.32
C HIS A 183 13.29 -6.11 -44.44
N THR A 184 13.63 -5.21 -43.53
CA THR A 184 14.95 -4.58 -43.48
C THR A 184 15.35 -4.40 -42.03
N ASP A 185 16.63 -4.58 -41.75
CA ASP A 185 17.16 -4.24 -40.44
C ASP A 185 17.09 -2.73 -40.23
N ALA A 186 16.64 -2.33 -39.05
CA ALA A 186 16.52 -0.93 -38.66
C ALA A 186 16.46 -0.83 -37.15
N ASP A 187 16.99 0.28 -36.62
CA ASP A 187 16.79 0.66 -35.23
C ASP A 187 15.30 0.93 -34.97
N PHE A 188 14.85 0.59 -33.77
CA PHE A 188 13.47 0.77 -33.34
C PHE A 188 13.36 1.15 -31.87
N TYR A 189 12.25 1.83 -31.56
CA TYR A 189 11.74 2.04 -30.23
C TYR A 189 10.51 1.18 -30.02
N LEU A 190 10.41 0.59 -28.83
CA LEU A 190 9.23 -0.08 -28.34
C LEU A 190 8.85 0.53 -27.00
N LEU A 191 7.57 0.86 -26.83
CA LEU A 191 6.96 1.22 -25.56
C LEU A 191 5.85 0.21 -25.28
N VAL A 192 5.86 -0.35 -24.07
CA VAL A 192 4.86 -1.29 -23.58
C VAL A 192 4.31 -0.70 -22.29
N ASP A 193 3.06 -0.27 -22.31
CA ASP A 193 2.38 0.32 -21.16
C ASP A 193 1.38 -0.67 -20.60
N CYS A 194 1.70 -1.17 -19.41
CA CYS A 194 0.82 -1.95 -18.56
C CYS A 194 0.44 -1.04 -17.38
#